data_AF-A0A099PA14-F1
#
_entry.id   AF-A0A099PA14-F1
#
_cell.length_a   1.000
_cell.length_b   1.000
_cell.length_c   1.000
_cell.angle_alpha   90.00
_cell.angle_beta   90.00
_cell.angle_gamma   90.00
#
_symmetry.space_group_name_H-M   'P 1'
#
loop_
_entity.id
_entity.type
_entity.pdbx_description
1 polymer ?
#
loop_
_entity_poly.entity_id
_entity_poly.type
_entity_poly.pdbx_seq_one_letter_code
_entity_poly.pdbx_strand_id
1 'polypeptide(L)'
;MLSRYLELRDIMTVTYMLISAFALTCVGLLVYIVYLLRKSKQHKQKDQEVSEAYAASVLKQRTYLIDSIRIISRGILEEQCPLAEGCIRIKVLLDNLSPQLHQQDKLTVIELVYAKTEHIPMLDAWKHLSAEEKRNYQQELQALEQQHAEAIRAAAKLLRDYPFEQMAH
;
A
#
# COMPACT_ATOMS: atom_id res chain seq x y z
N MET A 1 -56.14 -4.48 -66.68
CA MET A 1 -55.07 -5.42 -66.30
C MET A 1 -53.75 -4.69 -66.01
N LEU A 2 -53.26 -3.86 -66.93
CA LEU A 2 -51.99 -3.11 -66.77
C LEU A 2 -51.93 -2.14 -65.57
N SER A 3 -53.00 -1.42 -65.24
CA SER A 3 -52.97 -0.48 -64.09
C SER A 3 -52.82 -1.19 -62.73
N ARG A 4 -53.42 -2.38 -62.57
CA ARG A 4 -53.32 -3.19 -61.35
C ARG A 4 -51.91 -3.77 -61.15
N TYR A 5 -51.22 -4.09 -62.24
CA TYR A 5 -49.81 -4.50 -62.21
C TYR A 5 -48.86 -3.33 -61.87
N LEU A 6 -49.17 -2.12 -62.33
CA LEU A 6 -48.44 -0.91 -61.97
C LEU A 6 -48.57 -0.60 -60.47
N GLU A 7 -49.80 -0.63 -59.93
CA GLU A 7 -50.04 -0.43 -58.49
C GLU A 7 -49.36 -1.49 -57.62
N LEU A 8 -49.43 -2.77 -58.01
CA LEU A 8 -48.75 -3.86 -57.30
C LEU A 8 -47.22 -3.70 -57.32
N ARG A 9 -46.65 -3.25 -58.44
CA ARG A 9 -45.20 -2.97 -58.56
C ARG A 9 -44.78 -1.83 -57.63
N ASP A 10 -45.57 -0.76 -57.56
CA ASP A 10 -45.26 0.42 -56.74
C ASP A 10 -45.39 0.10 -55.23
N ILE A 11 -46.35 -0.74 -54.84
CA ILE A 11 -46.45 -1.23 -53.45
C ILE A 11 -45.22 -2.08 -53.09
N MET A 12 -44.79 -2.97 -53.98
CA MET A 12 -43.62 -3.82 -53.74
C MET A 12 -42.32 -3.00 -53.62
N THR A 13 -42.10 -1.99 -54.47
CA THR A 13 -40.91 -1.14 -54.37
C THR A 13 -40.88 -0.33 -53.07
N VAL A 14 -42.02 0.22 -52.62
CA VAL A 14 -42.13 0.93 -51.33
C VAL A 14 -41.86 -0.01 -50.16
N THR A 15 -42.39 -1.23 -50.17
CA THR A 15 -42.10 -2.21 -49.10
C THR A 15 -40.62 -2.58 -49.03
N TYR A 16 -39.95 -2.78 -50.17
CA TYR A 16 -38.50 -3.06 -50.18
C TYR A 16 -37.67 -1.86 -49.70
N MET A 17 -38.07 -0.63 -50.00
CA MET A 17 -37.41 0.58 -49.48
C MET A 17 -37.56 0.69 -47.95
N LEU A 18 -38.73 0.38 -47.39
CA LEU A 18 -38.94 0.38 -45.95
C LEU A 18 -38.14 -0.73 -45.24
N ILE A 19 -38.10 -1.93 -45.82
CA ILE A 19 -37.31 -3.05 -45.27
C ILE A 19 -35.81 -2.73 -45.30
N SER A 20 -35.30 -2.13 -46.38
CA SER A 20 -33.89 -1.78 -46.48
C SER A 20 -33.49 -0.65 -45.53
N ALA A 21 -34.34 0.38 -45.36
CA ALA A 21 -34.14 1.44 -44.38
C ALA A 21 -34.16 0.91 -42.94
N PHE A 22 -35.09 0.01 -42.63
CA PHE A 22 -35.13 -0.66 -41.33
C PHE A 22 -33.90 -1.53 -41.09
N ALA A 23 -33.49 -2.33 -42.08
CA ALA A 23 -32.29 -3.15 -41.99
C ALA A 23 -31.02 -2.32 -41.76
N LEU A 24 -30.86 -1.20 -42.47
CA LEU A 24 -29.76 -0.25 -42.26
C LEU A 24 -29.75 0.32 -40.84
N THR A 25 -30.92 0.67 -40.32
CA THR A 25 -31.08 1.18 -38.94
C THR A 25 -30.68 0.12 -37.92
N CYS A 26 -31.12 -1.13 -38.11
CA CYS A 26 -30.75 -2.27 -37.25
C CYS A 26 -29.24 -2.54 -37.27
N VAL A 27 -28.59 -2.47 -38.43
CA VAL A 27 -27.14 -2.62 -38.55
C VAL A 27 -26.41 -1.50 -37.82
N GLY A 28 -26.85 -0.25 -37.96
CA GLY A 28 -26.28 0.89 -37.23
C GLY A 28 -26.37 0.73 -35.72
N LEU A 29 -27.52 0.29 -35.21
CA LEU A 29 -27.73 0.00 -33.79
C LEU A 29 -26.83 -1.14 -33.30
N LEU A 30 -26.71 -2.23 -34.06
CA LEU A 30 -25.81 -3.35 -33.73
C LEU A 30 -24.36 -2.89 -33.62
N VAL A 31 -23.87 -2.10 -34.57
CA VAL A 31 -22.51 -1.54 -34.54
C VAL A 31 -22.31 -0.66 -33.30
N TYR A 32 -23.30 0.19 -32.97
CA TYR A 32 -23.24 1.05 -31.80
C TYR A 32 -23.22 0.27 -30.48
N ILE A 33 -24.05 -0.77 -30.35
CA ILE A 33 -24.07 -1.64 -29.17
C ILE A 33 -22.72 -2.34 -29.01
N VAL A 34 -22.16 -2.91 -30.09
CA VAL A 34 -20.84 -3.56 -30.06
C VAL A 34 -19.75 -2.57 -29.65
N TYR A 35 -19.79 -1.32 -30.16
CA TYR A 35 -18.86 -0.27 -29.76
C TYR A 35 -18.97 0.05 -28.26
N LEU A 36 -20.18 0.22 -27.73
CA LEU A 36 -20.42 0.53 -26.32
C LEU A 36 -19.94 -0.60 -25.39
N LEU A 37 -20.22 -1.86 -25.76
CA LEU A 37 -19.77 -3.04 -25.02
C LEU A 37 -18.24 -3.14 -24.97
N ARG A 38 -17.56 -2.89 -26.10
CA ARG A 38 -16.08 -2.87 -26.14
C ARG A 38 -15.50 -1.78 -25.24
N LYS A 39 -16.07 -0.58 -25.29
CA LYS A 39 -15.63 0.54 -24.45
C LYS A 39 -15.84 0.24 -22.96
N SER A 40 -17.00 -0.28 -22.57
CA SER A 40 -17.29 -0.67 -21.19
C SER A 40 -16.34 -1.76 -20.68
N LYS A 41 -16.02 -2.76 -21.51
CA LYS A 41 -15.06 -3.81 -21.16
C LYS A 41 -13.66 -3.24 -20.91
N GLN A 42 -13.19 -2.30 -21.74
CA GLN A 42 -11.89 -1.66 -21.56
C GLN A 42 -11.80 -0.85 -20.26
N HIS A 43 -12.87 -0.12 -19.88
CA HIS A 43 -12.91 0.59 -18.60
C HIS A 43 -12.86 -0.38 -17.43
N LYS A 44 -13.69 -1.43 -17.46
CA LYS A 44 -13.72 -2.44 -16.39
C LYS A 44 -12.39 -3.18 -16.23
N GLN A 45 -11.69 -3.47 -17.34
CA GLN A 45 -10.36 -4.07 -17.31
C GLN A 45 -9.33 -3.15 -16.65
N LYS A 46 -9.31 -1.86 -17.02
CA LYS A 46 -8.40 -0.88 -16.39
C LYS A 46 -8.66 -0.72 -14.90
N ASP A 47 -9.93 -0.65 -14.50
CA ASP A 47 -10.29 -0.52 -13.09
C ASP A 47 -9.89 -1.78 -12.29
N GLN A 48 -10.05 -2.97 -12.88
CA GLN A 48 -9.58 -4.22 -12.32
C GLN A 48 -8.05 -4.26 -12.19
N GLU A 49 -7.32 -3.92 -13.24
CA GLU A 49 -5.85 -3.87 -13.23
C GLU A 49 -5.32 -2.90 -12.16
N VAL A 50 -5.93 -1.72 -12.02
CA VAL A 50 -5.57 -0.74 -11.00
C VAL A 50 -5.87 -1.29 -9.60
N SER A 51 -7.03 -1.91 -9.40
CA SER A 51 -7.39 -2.51 -8.12
C SER A 51 -6.46 -3.66 -7.72
N GLU A 52 -6.11 -4.53 -8.67
CA GLU A 52 -5.19 -5.65 -8.45
C GLU A 52 -3.77 -5.15 -8.17
N ALA A 53 -3.30 -4.16 -8.93
CA ALA A 53 -2.00 -3.53 -8.70
C ALA A 53 -1.95 -2.84 -7.33
N TYR A 54 -3.04 -2.16 -6.94
CA TYR A 54 -3.17 -1.54 -5.62
C TYR A 54 -3.13 -2.59 -4.51
N ALA A 55 -3.94 -3.65 -4.59
CA ALA A 55 -3.94 -4.72 -3.60
C ALA A 55 -2.56 -5.40 -3.48
N ALA A 56 -1.89 -5.65 -4.61
CA ALA A 56 -0.53 -6.18 -4.62
C ALA A 56 0.47 -5.21 -3.99
N SER A 57 0.31 -3.90 -4.19
CA SER A 57 1.17 -2.87 -3.59
C SER A 57 1.02 -2.79 -2.08
N VAL A 58 -0.21 -2.89 -1.56
CA VAL A 58 -0.51 -2.91 -0.13
C VAL A 58 0.11 -4.14 0.52
N LEU A 59 -0.02 -5.32 -0.10
CA LEU A 59 0.59 -6.54 0.41
C LEU A 59 2.12 -6.43 0.43
N LYS A 60 2.73 -5.93 -0.64
CA LYS A 60 4.19 -5.71 -0.71
C LYS A 60 4.67 -4.76 0.38
N GLN A 61 3.98 -3.64 0.57
CA GLN A 61 4.32 -2.66 1.61
C GLN A 61 4.23 -3.30 3.00
N ARG A 62 3.17 -4.05 3.28
CA ARG A 62 3.01 -4.77 4.54
C ARG A 62 4.13 -5.78 4.79
N THR A 63 4.46 -6.60 3.79
CA THR A 63 5.59 -7.55 3.86
C THR A 63 6.90 -6.84 4.13
N TYR A 64 7.17 -5.73 3.43
CA TYR A 64 8.37 -4.92 3.64
C TYR A 64 8.49 -4.41 5.09
N LEU A 65 7.40 -3.90 5.67
CA LEU A 65 7.38 -3.43 7.06
C LEU A 65 7.69 -4.57 8.03
N ILE A 66 7.03 -5.73 7.87
CA ILE A 66 7.23 -6.91 8.71
C ILE A 66 8.68 -7.41 8.63
N ASP A 67 9.20 -7.57 7.42
CA ASP A 67 10.56 -8.05 7.20
C ASP A 67 11.60 -7.07 7.77
N SER A 68 11.37 -5.76 7.60
CA SER A 68 12.24 -4.72 8.16
C SER A 68 12.27 -4.78 9.69
N ILE A 69 11.10 -4.93 10.35
CA ILE A 69 11.02 -5.08 11.80
C ILE A 69 11.79 -6.33 12.26
N ARG A 70 11.64 -7.46 11.56
CA ARG A 70 12.37 -8.70 11.89
C ARG A 70 13.87 -8.57 11.73
N ILE A 71 14.32 -7.93 10.65
CA ILE A 71 15.75 -7.68 10.40
C ILE A 71 16.34 -6.80 11.49
N ILE A 72 15.69 -5.69 11.84
CA ILE A 72 16.19 -4.79 12.90
C ILE A 72 16.16 -5.48 14.26
N SER A 73 15.08 -6.21 14.56
CA SER A 73 14.97 -6.99 15.80
C SER A 73 16.10 -8.02 15.92
N ARG A 74 16.46 -8.68 14.83
CA ARG A 74 17.62 -9.58 14.80
C ARG A 74 18.93 -8.82 14.99
N GLY A 75 19.11 -7.69 14.30
CA GLY A 75 20.29 -6.83 14.45
C GLY A 75 20.48 -6.33 15.89
N ILE A 76 19.41 -6.03 16.62
CA ILE A 76 19.45 -5.71 18.05
C ILE A 76 19.95 -6.91 18.88
N LEU A 77 19.38 -8.10 18.64
CA LEU A 77 19.72 -9.31 19.39
C LEU A 77 21.15 -9.79 19.12
N GLU A 78 21.64 -9.58 17.90
CA GLU A 78 22.99 -9.93 17.42
C GLU A 78 23.99 -8.79 17.58
N GLU A 79 23.61 -7.67 18.22
CA GLU A 79 24.46 -6.51 18.50
C GLU A 79 25.07 -5.85 17.24
N GLN A 80 24.37 -5.95 16.11
CA GLN A 80 24.78 -5.37 14.82
C GLN A 80 24.36 -3.90 14.66
N CYS A 81 23.60 -3.35 15.61
CA CYS A 81 23.23 -1.94 15.64
C CYS A 81 23.07 -1.42 17.08
N PRO A 82 23.22 -0.10 17.31
CA PRO A 82 22.90 0.51 18.60
C PRO A 82 21.43 0.28 18.98
N LEU A 83 21.18 0.09 20.28
CA LEU A 83 19.85 -0.24 20.78
C LEU A 83 18.87 0.92 20.56
N ALA A 84 19.32 2.16 20.76
CA ALA A 84 18.51 3.35 20.55
C ALA A 84 18.11 3.51 19.06
N GLU A 85 19.07 3.35 18.14
CA GLU A 85 18.80 3.39 16.69
C GLU A 85 17.78 2.31 16.28
N GLY A 86 17.97 1.09 16.78
CA GLY A 86 17.05 -0.02 16.56
C GLY A 86 15.63 0.29 17.03
N CYS A 87 15.48 0.86 18.23
CA CYS A 87 14.18 1.27 18.77
C CYS A 87 13.51 2.32 17.89
N ILE A 88 14.23 3.38 17.51
CA ILE A 88 13.69 4.47 16.68
C ILE A 88 13.16 3.93 15.34
N ARG A 89 13.95 3.06 14.69
CA ARG A 89 13.54 2.46 13.41
C ARG A 89 12.34 1.53 13.55
N ILE A 90 12.32 0.70 14.60
CA ILE A 90 11.18 -0.18 14.89
C ILE A 90 9.92 0.63 15.18
N LYS A 91 10.02 1.72 15.96
CA LYS A 91 8.90 2.61 16.30
C LYS A 91 8.18 3.10 15.04
N VAL A 92 8.94 3.69 14.11
CA VAL A 92 8.38 4.20 12.84
C VAL A 92 7.75 3.10 12.01
N LEU A 93 8.36 1.91 11.95
CA LEU A 93 7.80 0.79 11.19
C LEU A 93 6.50 0.25 11.84
N LEU A 94 6.44 0.18 13.17
CA LEU A 94 5.26 -0.25 13.91
C LEU A 94 4.10 0.74 13.78
N ASP A 95 4.35 2.05 13.81
CA ASP A 95 3.34 3.08 13.55
C ASP A 95 2.66 2.88 12.18
N ASN A 96 3.43 2.47 11.17
CA ASN A 96 2.92 2.25 9.82
C ASN A 96 2.30 0.85 9.62
N LEU A 97 2.66 -0.12 10.46
CA LEU A 97 2.16 -1.50 10.36
C LEU A 97 0.91 -1.73 11.22
N SER A 98 0.99 -1.39 12.51
CA SER A 98 -0.06 -1.65 13.50
C SER A 98 0.20 -0.82 14.78
N PRO A 99 -0.35 0.41 14.87
CA PRO A 99 -0.19 1.28 16.04
C PRO A 99 -0.62 0.66 17.37
N GLN A 100 -1.57 -0.30 17.36
CA GLN A 100 -2.04 -0.91 18.61
C GLN A 100 -0.95 -1.75 19.31
N LEU A 101 0.09 -2.18 18.59
CA LEU A 101 1.17 -2.98 19.17
C LEU A 101 1.95 -2.19 20.24
N HIS A 102 1.99 -0.86 20.16
CA HIS A 102 2.63 -0.02 21.17
C HIS A 102 1.98 -0.16 22.56
N GLN A 103 0.71 -0.59 22.63
CA GLN A 103 -0.01 -0.80 23.89
C GLN A 103 0.38 -2.10 24.59
N GLN A 104 1.12 -3.00 23.93
CA GLN A 104 1.59 -4.21 24.58
C GLN A 104 2.72 -3.85 25.54
N ASP A 105 2.60 -4.27 26.81
CA ASP A 105 3.54 -3.90 27.89
C ASP A 105 5.02 -4.08 27.50
N LYS A 106 5.33 -5.16 26.79
CA LYS A 106 6.70 -5.49 26.34
C LYS A 106 7.25 -4.58 25.24
N LEU A 107 6.40 -3.84 24.54
CA LEU A 107 6.79 -2.94 23.44
C LEU A 107 6.83 -1.47 23.88
N THR A 108 6.31 -1.13 25.07
CA THR A 108 6.34 0.24 25.61
C THR A 108 7.74 0.82 25.73
N VAL A 109 8.76 -0.01 25.92
CA VAL A 109 10.18 0.43 25.96
C VAL A 109 10.63 1.06 24.64
N ILE A 110 10.09 0.62 23.51
CA ILE A 110 10.41 1.17 22.18
C ILE A 110 9.95 2.64 22.11
N GLU A 111 8.72 2.90 22.55
CA GLU A 111 8.17 4.26 22.61
C GLU A 111 8.91 5.13 23.63
N LEU A 112 9.24 4.56 24.79
CA LEU A 112 10.00 5.25 25.83
C LEU A 112 11.37 5.72 25.33
N VAL A 113 12.12 4.83 24.67
CA VAL A 113 13.43 5.15 24.11
C VAL A 113 13.30 6.18 22.99
N TYR A 114 12.31 6.03 22.10
CA TYR A 114 12.02 7.02 21.06
C TYR A 114 11.78 8.41 21.67
N ALA A 115 10.86 8.54 22.63
CA ALA A 115 10.55 9.81 23.29
C ALA A 115 11.76 10.43 24.00
N LYS A 116 12.59 9.60 24.65
CA LYS A 116 13.83 10.06 25.31
C LYS A 116 14.97 10.43 24.35
N THR A 117 14.82 10.17 23.05
CA THR A 117 15.84 10.51 22.04
C THR A 117 15.34 11.58 21.06
N GLU A 118 14.12 12.08 21.23
CA GLU A 118 13.50 13.05 20.32
C GLU A 118 14.24 14.40 20.29
N HIS A 119 14.82 14.82 21.42
CA HIS A 119 15.61 16.04 21.51
C HIS A 119 17.01 15.91 20.91
N ILE A 120 17.47 14.70 20.63
CA ILE A 120 18.82 14.44 20.13
C ILE A 120 18.87 14.79 18.63
N PRO A 121 19.73 15.72 18.20
CA PRO A 121 19.80 16.13 16.80
C PRO A 121 20.16 14.97 15.87
N MET A 122 19.48 14.85 14.74
CA MET A 122 19.74 13.82 13.73
C MET A 122 20.24 14.41 12.41
N LEU A 123 20.80 13.55 11.55
CA LEU A 123 21.21 13.88 10.18
C LEU A 123 22.13 15.12 10.11
N ASP A 124 21.73 16.16 9.38
CA ASP A 124 22.55 17.35 9.18
C ASP A 124 22.72 18.16 10.46
N ALA A 125 21.71 18.21 11.33
CA ALA A 125 21.82 18.91 12.61
C ALA A 125 22.93 18.30 13.50
N TRP A 126 23.12 16.98 13.44
CA TRP A 126 24.24 16.31 14.14
C TRP A 126 25.61 16.77 13.63
N LYS A 127 25.76 17.03 12.33
CA LYS A 127 27.03 17.48 11.75
C LYS A 127 27.45 18.84 12.28
N HIS A 128 26.48 19.72 12.55
CA HIS A 128 26.70 21.08 13.03
C HIS A 128 27.00 21.18 14.53
N LEU A 129 26.86 20.08 15.29
CA LEU A 129 27.21 20.06 16.71
C LEU A 129 28.72 20.15 16.92
N SER A 130 29.10 20.89 17.97
CA SER A 130 30.45 20.90 18.51
C SER A 130 30.85 19.52 19.04
N ALA A 131 32.16 19.32 19.23
CA ALA A 131 32.67 18.06 19.77
C ALA A 131 32.17 17.78 21.20
N GLU A 132 31.97 18.83 22.00
CA GLU A 132 31.44 18.74 23.36
C GLU A 132 29.98 18.30 23.36
N GLU A 133 29.14 18.93 22.53
CA GLU A 133 27.71 18.55 22.40
C GLU A 133 27.56 17.10 21.92
N LYS A 134 28.32 16.69 20.90
CA LYS A 134 28.31 15.30 20.41
C LYS A 134 28.65 14.32 21.53
N ARG A 135 29.67 14.62 22.32
CA ARG A 135 30.08 13.78 23.45
C ARG A 135 28.99 13.70 24.51
N ASN A 136 28.33 14.80 24.84
CA ASN A 136 27.24 14.83 25.81
C ASN A 136 26.06 13.96 25.36
N TYR A 137 25.63 14.08 24.11
CA TYR A 137 24.56 13.22 23.56
C TYR A 137 24.97 11.75 23.47
N GLN A 138 26.22 11.45 23.13
CA GLN A 138 26.72 10.07 23.13
C GLN A 138 26.70 9.44 24.53
N GLN A 139 27.07 10.21 25.56
CA GLN A 139 26.98 9.75 26.94
C GLN A 139 25.54 9.52 27.38
N GLU A 140 24.62 10.42 27.00
CA GLU A 140 23.20 10.27 27.26
C GLU A 140 22.62 9.01 26.60
N LEU A 141 22.92 8.80 25.31
CA LEU A 141 22.53 7.60 24.57
C LEU A 141 23.08 6.34 25.24
N GLN A 142 24.37 6.31 25.58
CA GLN A 142 24.99 5.15 26.21
C GLN A 142 24.34 4.81 27.56
N ALA A 143 24.05 5.82 28.39
CA ALA A 143 23.35 5.63 29.66
C ALA A 143 21.93 5.10 29.45
N LEU A 144 21.21 5.64 28.47
CA LEU A 144 19.86 5.20 28.11
C LEU A 144 19.84 3.74 27.64
N GLU A 145 20.77 3.38 26.75
CA GLU A 145 20.91 2.03 26.23
C GLU A 145 21.23 1.04 27.34
N GLN A 146 22.15 1.37 28.25
CA GLN A 146 22.48 0.53 29.40
C GLN A 146 21.28 0.35 30.33
N GLN A 147 20.54 1.43 30.62
CA GLN A 147 19.38 1.39 31.51
C GLN A 147 18.26 0.48 30.99
N HIS A 148 18.06 0.43 29.67
CA HIS A 148 16.93 -0.27 29.05
C HIS A 148 17.33 -1.50 28.22
N ALA A 149 18.60 -1.92 28.21
CA ALA A 149 19.11 -2.97 27.35
C ALA A 149 18.31 -4.27 27.40
N GLU A 150 18.07 -4.78 28.61
CA GLU A 150 17.28 -6.01 28.85
C GLU A 150 15.87 -5.91 28.25
N ALA A 151 15.18 -4.80 28.53
CA ALA A 151 13.82 -4.56 28.05
C ALA A 151 13.78 -4.42 26.52
N ILE A 152 14.74 -3.71 25.92
CA ILE A 152 14.85 -3.57 24.46
C ILE A 152 15.09 -4.92 23.79
N ARG A 153 15.99 -5.75 24.34
CA ARG A 153 16.24 -7.10 23.81
C ARG A 153 15.02 -8.01 23.97
N ALA A 154 14.28 -7.90 25.08
CA ALA A 154 13.02 -8.63 25.26
C ALA A 154 11.96 -8.21 24.22
N ALA A 155 11.84 -6.91 23.94
CA ALA A 155 10.96 -6.38 22.90
C ALA A 155 11.37 -6.88 21.51
N ALA A 156 12.66 -6.80 21.17
CA ALA A 156 13.19 -7.30 19.90
C ALA A 156 12.96 -8.81 19.72
N LYS A 157 13.14 -9.61 20.77
CA LYS A 157 12.85 -11.04 20.75
C LYS A 157 11.36 -11.31 20.48
N LEU A 158 10.49 -10.57 21.15
CA LEU A 158 9.04 -10.65 20.92
C LEU A 158 8.71 -10.33 19.46
N LEU A 159 9.20 -9.21 18.92
CA LEU A 159 8.92 -8.77 17.55
C LEU A 159 9.46 -9.73 16.49
N ARG A 160 10.65 -10.30 16.70
CA ARG A 160 11.23 -11.31 15.80
C ARG A 160 10.31 -12.52 15.63
N ASP A 161 9.74 -12.98 16.75
CA ASP A 161 8.92 -14.19 16.82
C ASP A 161 7.41 -13.88 16.70
N TYR A 162 7.04 -12.61 16.51
CA TYR A 162 5.65 -12.18 16.49
C TYR A 162 4.94 -12.67 15.21
N PRO A 163 3.74 -13.26 15.31
CA PRO A 163 3.00 -13.80 14.17
C PRO A 163 2.24 -12.70 13.40
N PHE A 164 2.96 -11.75 12.80
CA PHE A 164 2.37 -10.65 12.03
C PHE A 164 1.44 -11.11 10.90
N GLU A 165 1.70 -12.28 10.33
CA GLU A 165 0.89 -12.87 9.25
C GLU A 165 -0.52 -13.22 9.70
N GLN A 166 -0.71 -13.55 10.98
CA GLN A 166 -2.01 -13.93 11.56
C GLN A 166 -2.86 -12.73 11.95
N MET A 167 -2.29 -11.53 11.89
CA MET A 167 -2.96 -10.25 12.11
C MET A 167 -3.81 -9.92 10.87
N ALA A 168 -4.93 -10.63 10.70
CA ALA A 168 -5.96 -10.26 9.74
C ALA A 168 -6.81 -9.11 10.35
N HIS A 169 -7.17 -8.14 9.51
CA HIS A 169 -8.04 -7.01 9.86
C HIS A 169 -9.40 -7.46 10.41
#